data_AF-B1ZXS5-F1
#
_entry.id   AF-B1ZXS5-F1
#
_cell.length_a   1.000
_cell.length_b   1.000
_cell.length_c   1.000
_cell.angle_alpha   90.00
_cell.angle_beta   90.00
_cell.angle_gamma   90.00
#
_symmetry.space_group_name_H-M   'P 1'
#
loop_
_entity.id
_entity.type
_entity.pdbx_description
1 polymer ?
#
loop_
_entity_poly.entity_id
_entity_poly.type
_entity_poly.pdbx_seq_one_letter_code
_entity_poly.pdbx_strand_id
1 'polypeptide(L)'
;MSPGPRWLLRCCVPLFVLGWLSLMLAQDVTVGPISWLDADDPPDQLPTRKAAFRPEFPEELKQSPDLGWAMFEIWLSDDGRSVQLVTYGTQPAYADALEHSYDARLRFKPGKRDGRAVNTRVRVTAVFNPAGAALKRADATPRLLDAQVIIDPRQKPERREPMCSNRTVWANVRVRPNGEATLAGGAPDELADLLRGALPQWRFAPARRGGQPVEAELRVPFIVVPPEATSGGEQVPPKILQATSPHYPWSMQASGLRGDVVVEFVVDYEGRVRKPIVVRTLNPGFNAAAIEAISRWRFEPATVHGRPVNTLVQQGIRFELRDAPGGGSDGLEVKQKANLSKLPPELRYDTPPKLTTLVQPKYPYALLREGKRGTAQVTVLVGADGRVLEVRVAKAPQPELGYALEAAAEMFAFQPALKGGHPIPAMYGFEHDFDPSERTLVPESDWAALRLEQKHPEEILTANKLDQPIKPETTKPPRFPSSVPQEVVEGEAVVEVLIDHKGRVCVPRVVSASLPEFGYAAVQAVAEWRFDPPTSGGKPGAVRVSVPFAFKRPPLAAPASPPSS
;
A
#
# COMPACT_ATOMS: atom_id res chain seq x y z
N MET A 1 -47.88 -65.85 -41.79
CA MET A 1 -47.39 -64.67 -42.54
C MET A 1 -45.92 -64.89 -42.84
N SER A 2 -45.57 -64.96 -44.13
CA SER A 2 -44.20 -64.94 -44.70
C SER A 2 -43.59 -63.51 -44.57
N PRO A 3 -42.35 -63.18 -45.01
CA PRO A 3 -41.04 -63.87 -45.02
C PRO A 3 -39.86 -62.96 -44.54
N GLY A 4 -38.62 -63.47 -44.53
CA GLY A 4 -37.46 -62.73 -45.09
C GLY A 4 -36.47 -61.97 -44.17
N PRO A 5 -35.28 -61.56 -44.67
CA PRO A 5 -33.96 -61.96 -44.12
C PRO A 5 -32.92 -60.82 -43.89
N ARG A 6 -31.70 -61.19 -43.41
CA ARG A 6 -30.28 -60.71 -43.65
C ARG A 6 -30.04 -59.21 -44.01
N TRP A 7 -28.99 -58.52 -43.51
CA TRP A 7 -27.62 -58.29 -44.07
C TRP A 7 -26.81 -57.50 -43.01
N LEU A 8 -25.58 -57.81 -42.53
CA LEU A 8 -24.23 -57.91 -43.12
C LEU A 8 -23.62 -56.62 -43.71
N LEU A 9 -22.60 -56.09 -43.01
CA LEU A 9 -21.33 -55.46 -43.47
C LEU A 9 -20.39 -55.54 -42.24
N ARG A 10 -19.30 -56.33 -42.12
CA ARG A 10 -18.06 -56.49 -42.94
C ARG A 10 -17.47 -55.10 -43.29
N CYS A 11 -16.22 -54.73 -43.02
CA CYS A 11 -14.97 -55.50 -42.94
C CYS A 11 -13.78 -54.61 -42.46
N CYS A 12 -12.69 -55.27 -42.01
CA CYS A 12 -11.26 -54.88 -42.09
C CYS A 12 -10.62 -53.88 -41.08
N VAL A 13 -10.07 -54.40 -39.96
CA VAL A 13 -8.62 -54.66 -39.65
C VAL A 13 -7.60 -53.88 -40.53
N PRO A 14 -6.52 -53.25 -39.98
CA PRO A 14 -5.45 -54.02 -39.32
C PRO A 14 -4.73 -53.49 -38.07
N LEU A 15 -4.25 -54.49 -37.32
CA LEU A 15 -3.09 -54.44 -36.43
C LEU A 15 -1.88 -53.80 -37.14
N PHE A 16 -1.18 -52.93 -36.42
CA PHE A 16 0.28 -52.82 -36.52
C PHE A 16 0.87 -53.00 -35.12
N VAL A 17 1.79 -53.95 -35.03
CA VAL A 17 2.55 -54.33 -33.84
C VAL A 17 3.93 -53.68 -33.90
N LEU A 18 4.39 -53.23 -32.72
CA LEU A 18 5.77 -52.93 -32.31
C LEU A 18 6.57 -51.86 -33.06
N GLY A 19 6.93 -50.82 -32.31
CA GLY A 19 8.09 -49.98 -32.57
C GLY A 19 8.58 -49.35 -31.27
N TRP A 20 9.54 -49.99 -30.61
CA TRP A 20 10.31 -49.40 -29.52
C TRP A 20 10.85 -48.02 -29.92
N LEU A 21 10.51 -46.99 -29.14
CA LEU A 21 11.43 -45.91 -28.83
C LEU A 21 11.48 -45.77 -27.30
N SER A 22 12.29 -46.59 -26.65
CA SER A 22 12.98 -46.13 -25.45
C SER A 22 13.91 -45.01 -25.90
N LEU A 23 13.56 -43.74 -25.68
CA LEU A 23 14.48 -42.61 -25.86
C LEU A 23 14.10 -41.44 -24.94
N MET A 24 14.81 -41.45 -23.81
CA MET A 24 15.21 -40.33 -22.95
C MET A 24 14.18 -39.78 -21.95
N LEU A 25 14.11 -40.47 -20.81
CA LEU A 25 13.84 -39.85 -19.50
C LEU A 25 14.94 -38.82 -19.23
N ALA A 26 14.74 -37.57 -19.61
CA ALA A 26 15.58 -36.47 -19.18
C ALA A 26 14.73 -35.21 -19.05
N GLN A 27 14.54 -34.75 -17.82
CA GLN A 27 14.07 -33.41 -17.54
C GLN A 27 15.06 -32.37 -18.08
N ASP A 28 14.53 -31.21 -18.47
CA ASP A 28 15.31 -30.07 -18.92
C ASP A 28 15.33 -28.99 -17.83
N VAL A 29 16.51 -28.73 -17.28
CA VAL A 29 16.72 -27.78 -16.19
C VAL A 29 16.87 -26.37 -16.75
N THR A 30 15.96 -25.48 -16.40
CA THR A 30 16.04 -24.05 -16.70
C THR A 30 16.52 -23.30 -15.47
N VAL A 31 17.71 -22.73 -15.54
CA VAL A 31 18.15 -21.76 -14.53
C VAL A 31 17.73 -20.36 -14.98
N GLY A 32 16.87 -19.73 -14.20
CA GLY A 32 16.40 -18.37 -14.43
C GLY A 32 17.50 -17.31 -14.36
N PRO A 33 17.20 -16.08 -14.79
CA PRO A 33 18.07 -14.94 -14.53
C PRO A 33 18.15 -14.65 -13.02
N ILE A 34 19.08 -13.77 -12.64
CA ILE A 34 18.99 -13.10 -11.34
C ILE A 34 17.79 -12.15 -11.44
N SER A 35 16.84 -12.33 -10.53
CA SER A 35 15.68 -11.46 -10.42
C SER A 35 15.73 -10.72 -9.09
N TRP A 36 15.35 -9.45 -9.11
CA TRP A 36 15.24 -8.62 -7.92
C TRP A 36 14.07 -9.09 -7.07
N LEU A 37 14.25 -9.17 -5.74
CA LEU A 37 13.19 -9.66 -4.85
C LEU A 37 12.27 -8.53 -4.35
N ASP A 38 12.81 -7.34 -4.06
CA ASP A 38 12.05 -6.25 -3.45
C ASP A 38 11.37 -5.37 -4.52
N ALA A 39 10.06 -5.52 -4.76
CA ALA A 39 9.37 -4.86 -5.89
C ALA A 39 9.57 -3.32 -6.03
N ASP A 40 10.01 -2.62 -4.98
CA ASP A 40 9.96 -1.16 -4.89
C ASP A 40 11.30 -0.40 -5.02
N ASP A 41 12.46 -1.06 -5.09
CA ASP A 41 13.76 -0.34 -5.12
C ASP A 41 14.94 -1.16 -5.70
N PRO A 42 14.88 -1.60 -6.97
CA PRO A 42 16.04 -2.25 -7.59
C PRO A 42 17.25 -1.30 -7.65
N PRO A 43 18.48 -1.82 -7.56
CA PRO A 43 19.66 -1.04 -7.93
C PRO A 43 19.61 -0.71 -9.43
N ASP A 44 20.22 0.41 -9.84
CA ASP A 44 20.31 0.81 -11.27
C ASP A 44 20.91 -0.29 -12.14
N GLN A 45 21.80 -1.09 -11.55
CA GLN A 45 22.36 -2.29 -12.15
C GLN A 45 22.21 -3.45 -11.18
N LEU A 46 21.50 -4.49 -11.60
CA LEU A 46 21.41 -5.74 -10.84
C LEU A 46 22.77 -6.43 -10.78
N PRO A 47 23.04 -7.18 -9.70
CA PRO A 47 24.23 -8.01 -9.62
C PRO A 47 24.23 -9.03 -10.76
N THR A 48 25.41 -9.38 -11.25
CA THR A 48 25.57 -10.38 -12.32
C THR A 48 26.48 -11.51 -11.87
N ARG A 49 26.14 -12.74 -12.25
CA ARG A 49 27.00 -13.91 -11.96
C ARG A 49 28.31 -13.76 -12.72
N LYS A 50 29.46 -13.97 -12.05
CA LYS A 50 30.76 -13.99 -12.75
C LYS A 50 30.95 -15.25 -13.61
N ALA A 51 30.23 -16.33 -13.30
CA ALA A 51 30.26 -17.59 -14.06
C ALA A 51 28.84 -18.15 -14.23
N ALA A 52 28.64 -19.00 -15.23
CA ALA A 52 27.39 -19.71 -15.40
C ALA A 52 27.14 -20.63 -14.20
N PHE A 53 25.97 -20.54 -13.59
CA PHE A 53 25.55 -21.44 -12.52
C PHE A 53 24.87 -22.66 -13.14
N ARG A 54 25.46 -23.83 -12.94
CA ARG A 54 24.95 -25.12 -13.44
C ARG A 54 24.76 -26.05 -12.26
N PRO A 55 23.58 -26.03 -11.63
CA PRO A 55 23.33 -26.90 -10.50
C PRO A 55 23.35 -28.37 -10.94
N GLU A 56 23.97 -29.20 -10.11
CA GLU A 56 24.03 -30.63 -10.24
C GLU A 56 22.91 -31.25 -9.42
N PHE A 57 22.11 -32.08 -10.07
CA PHE A 57 20.97 -32.74 -9.45
C PHE A 57 21.16 -34.26 -9.49
N PRO A 58 20.69 -34.99 -8.45
CA PRO A 58 20.62 -36.45 -8.47
C PRO A 58 19.88 -36.97 -9.72
N GLU A 59 20.31 -38.11 -10.24
CA GLU A 59 19.72 -38.70 -11.46
C GLU A 59 18.25 -39.05 -11.27
N GLU A 60 17.84 -39.40 -10.05
CA GLU A 60 16.46 -39.71 -9.69
C GLU A 60 15.54 -38.50 -9.93
N LEU A 61 16.00 -37.29 -9.61
CA LEU A 61 15.24 -36.06 -9.85
C LEU A 61 15.10 -35.80 -11.35
N LYS A 62 16.18 -35.98 -12.12
CA LYS A 62 16.18 -35.76 -13.58
C LYS A 62 15.25 -36.72 -14.34
N GLN A 63 14.91 -37.86 -13.75
CA GLN A 63 14.01 -38.85 -14.33
C GLN A 63 12.55 -38.65 -13.90
N SER A 64 12.25 -37.67 -13.03
CA SER A 64 10.88 -37.43 -12.57
C SER A 64 9.96 -36.95 -13.70
N PRO A 65 8.74 -37.50 -13.83
CA PRO A 65 7.77 -37.06 -14.82
C PRO A 65 7.07 -35.75 -14.44
N ASP A 66 7.20 -35.31 -13.19
CA ASP A 66 6.50 -34.16 -12.64
C ASP A 66 7.30 -32.87 -12.82
N LEU A 67 6.58 -31.77 -13.03
CA LEU A 67 7.17 -30.43 -12.97
C LEU A 67 7.65 -30.15 -11.54
N GLY A 68 8.91 -29.81 -11.38
CA GLY A 68 9.48 -29.38 -10.10
C GLY A 68 10.20 -28.05 -10.24
N TRP A 69 10.40 -27.34 -9.15
CA TRP A 69 11.31 -26.21 -9.13
C TRP A 69 11.86 -25.97 -7.73
N ALA A 70 13.04 -25.41 -7.69
CA ALA A 70 13.64 -24.85 -6.49
C ALA A 70 14.13 -23.44 -6.78
N MET A 71 14.25 -22.64 -5.74
CA MET A 71 14.85 -21.33 -5.83
C MET A 71 15.74 -21.10 -4.64
N PHE A 72 16.67 -20.17 -4.80
CA PHE A 72 17.27 -19.53 -3.67
C PHE A 72 17.00 -18.03 -3.68
N GLU A 73 16.88 -17.49 -2.48
CA GLU A 73 17.06 -16.07 -2.19
C GLU A 73 18.47 -15.88 -1.64
N ILE A 74 19.19 -14.91 -2.21
CA ILE A 74 20.55 -14.58 -1.83
C ILE A 74 20.61 -13.13 -1.37
N TRP A 75 21.24 -12.93 -0.22
CA TRP A 75 21.75 -11.64 0.21
C TRP A 75 23.19 -11.51 -0.26
N LEU A 76 23.43 -10.53 -1.12
CA LEU A 76 24.74 -10.20 -1.64
C LEU A 76 25.23 -8.92 -0.95
N SER A 77 26.46 -8.94 -0.45
CA SER A 77 27.16 -7.75 0.00
C SER A 77 27.54 -6.85 -1.19
N ASP A 78 27.90 -5.61 -0.89
CA ASP A 78 28.42 -4.62 -1.81
C ASP A 78 29.73 -5.05 -2.53
N ASP A 79 30.43 -6.05 -2.04
CA ASP A 79 31.56 -6.67 -2.76
C ASP A 79 31.17 -7.91 -3.59
N GLY A 80 29.87 -8.24 -3.64
CA GLY A 80 29.30 -9.33 -4.44
C GLY A 80 29.52 -10.72 -3.85
N ARG A 81 29.81 -10.83 -2.55
CA ARG A 81 29.80 -12.10 -1.82
C ARG A 81 28.40 -12.44 -1.34
N SER A 82 28.11 -13.73 -1.32
CA SER A 82 26.91 -14.23 -0.66
C SER A 82 27.08 -14.23 0.84
N VAL A 83 26.13 -13.61 1.52
CA VAL A 83 26.09 -13.47 2.98
C VAL A 83 25.08 -14.45 3.58
N GLN A 84 24.00 -14.72 2.85
CA GLN A 84 22.95 -15.63 3.25
C GLN A 84 22.27 -16.21 2.02
N LEU A 85 21.90 -17.48 2.12
CA LEU A 85 21.11 -18.23 1.17
C LEU A 85 19.89 -18.76 1.91
N VAL A 86 18.69 -18.58 1.35
CA VAL A 86 17.50 -19.31 1.77
C VAL A 86 17.00 -20.09 0.58
N THR A 87 16.83 -21.39 0.75
CA THR A 87 16.41 -22.28 -0.32
C THR A 87 14.95 -22.69 -0.13
N TYR A 88 14.21 -22.70 -1.24
CA TYR A 88 12.87 -23.26 -1.32
C TYR A 88 12.83 -24.30 -2.43
N GLY A 89 12.11 -25.40 -2.21
CA GLY A 89 11.91 -26.42 -3.23
C GLY A 89 10.50 -26.98 -3.19
N THR A 90 9.98 -27.37 -4.35
CA THR A 90 8.70 -28.09 -4.45
C THR A 90 8.78 -29.50 -3.84
N GLN A 91 10.01 -29.99 -3.63
CA GLN A 91 10.35 -31.15 -2.81
C GLN A 91 11.68 -30.85 -2.09
N PRO A 92 11.90 -31.39 -0.89
CA PRO A 92 13.16 -31.20 -0.15
C PRO A 92 14.40 -31.52 -0.97
N ALA A 93 14.38 -32.63 -1.72
CA ALA A 93 15.51 -33.04 -2.57
C ALA A 93 15.89 -32.01 -3.66
N TYR A 94 14.92 -31.23 -4.19
CA TYR A 94 15.23 -30.16 -5.15
C TYR A 94 15.91 -28.97 -4.45
N ALA A 95 15.45 -28.62 -3.24
CA ALA A 95 16.07 -27.57 -2.43
C ALA A 95 17.49 -27.99 -2.04
N ASP A 96 17.64 -29.18 -1.46
CA ASP A 96 18.93 -29.73 -1.03
C ASP A 96 19.91 -29.74 -2.20
N ALA A 97 19.55 -30.29 -3.35
CA ALA A 97 20.47 -30.37 -4.47
C ALA A 97 20.83 -28.99 -5.04
N LEU A 98 19.90 -28.02 -5.04
CA LEU A 98 20.18 -26.64 -5.44
C LEU A 98 21.14 -25.96 -4.46
N GLU A 99 20.96 -26.20 -3.16
CA GLU A 99 21.80 -25.69 -2.08
C GLU A 99 23.20 -26.32 -2.09
N HIS A 100 23.32 -27.64 -2.29
CA HIS A 100 24.61 -28.32 -2.43
C HIS A 100 25.36 -27.90 -3.70
N SER A 101 24.61 -27.61 -4.77
CA SER A 101 25.17 -27.03 -6.00
C SER A 101 25.66 -25.60 -5.83
N TYR A 102 25.17 -24.91 -4.80
CA TYR A 102 25.56 -23.55 -4.48
C TYR A 102 26.91 -23.55 -3.77
N ASP A 103 27.98 -23.31 -4.53
CA ASP A 103 29.30 -23.10 -3.93
C ASP A 103 29.33 -21.72 -3.24
N ALA A 104 29.72 -21.63 -1.97
CA ALA A 104 29.97 -20.34 -1.27
C ALA A 104 31.04 -19.46 -1.97
N ARG A 105 31.77 -20.04 -2.93
CA ARG A 105 32.68 -19.34 -3.86
C ARG A 105 31.99 -18.75 -5.09
N LEU A 106 30.67 -18.92 -5.29
CA LEU A 106 29.94 -18.17 -6.31
C LEU A 106 30.17 -16.67 -6.06
N ARG A 107 30.77 -16.00 -7.06
CA ARG A 107 31.05 -14.57 -7.01
C ARG A 107 30.10 -13.86 -7.94
N PHE A 108 29.51 -12.80 -7.43
CA PHE A 108 28.71 -11.88 -8.20
C PHE A 108 29.54 -10.63 -8.45
N LYS A 109 29.33 -9.98 -9.60
CA LYS A 109 29.58 -8.54 -9.66
C LYS A 109 28.45 -7.91 -8.84
N PRO A 110 28.75 -7.02 -7.88
CA PRO A 110 27.73 -6.44 -7.04
C PRO A 110 26.74 -5.61 -7.86
N GLY A 111 25.54 -5.45 -7.33
CA GLY A 111 24.62 -4.46 -7.87
C GLY A 111 25.20 -3.06 -7.67
N LYS A 112 24.79 -2.12 -8.53
CA LYS A 112 25.23 -0.73 -8.43
C LYS A 112 24.07 0.24 -8.38
N ARG A 113 24.24 1.27 -7.55
CA ARG A 113 23.39 2.45 -7.47
C ARG A 113 24.27 3.70 -7.54
N ASP A 114 23.97 4.61 -8.46
CA ASP A 114 24.78 5.79 -8.76
C ASP A 114 26.26 5.44 -9.00
N GLY A 115 26.49 4.28 -9.65
CA GLY A 115 27.83 3.74 -9.92
C GLY A 115 28.56 3.13 -8.72
N ARG A 116 28.03 3.25 -7.49
CA ARG A 116 28.58 2.64 -6.27
C ARG A 116 27.99 1.27 -6.03
N ALA A 117 28.81 0.34 -5.54
CA ALA A 117 28.33 -0.98 -5.21
C ALA A 117 27.43 -0.94 -3.97
N VAL A 118 26.38 -1.74 -3.96
CA VAL A 118 25.38 -1.78 -2.88
C VAL A 118 25.04 -3.22 -2.52
N ASN A 119 24.60 -3.42 -1.27
CA ASN A 119 24.02 -4.70 -0.86
C ASN A 119 22.74 -4.96 -1.67
N THR A 120 22.48 -6.23 -2.01
CA THR A 120 21.36 -6.60 -2.87
C THR A 120 20.70 -7.89 -2.38
N ARG A 121 19.37 -7.96 -2.47
CA ARG A 121 18.60 -9.18 -2.22
C ARG A 121 17.99 -9.66 -3.52
N VAL A 122 18.42 -10.83 -3.97
CA VAL A 122 18.05 -11.36 -5.28
C VAL A 122 17.57 -12.80 -5.16
N ARG A 123 16.84 -13.27 -6.16
CA ARG A 123 16.51 -14.68 -6.31
C ARG A 123 17.05 -15.26 -7.60
N VAL A 124 17.23 -16.57 -7.61
CA VAL A 124 17.40 -17.36 -8.83
C VAL A 124 16.60 -18.65 -8.69
N THR A 125 15.88 -18.97 -9.75
CA THR A 125 15.02 -20.16 -9.82
C THR A 125 15.67 -21.21 -10.72
N ALA A 126 15.64 -22.47 -10.30
CA ALA A 126 15.96 -23.63 -11.12
C ALA A 126 14.66 -24.45 -11.32
N VAL A 127 14.21 -24.53 -12.58
CA VAL A 127 12.96 -25.19 -12.96
C VAL A 127 13.25 -26.48 -13.70
N PHE A 128 12.59 -27.56 -13.28
CA PHE A 128 12.71 -28.90 -13.82
C PHE A 128 11.49 -29.20 -14.67
N ASN A 129 11.63 -28.90 -15.96
CA ASN A 129 10.54 -29.11 -16.89
C ASN A 129 10.48 -30.58 -17.33
N PRO A 130 9.29 -31.18 -17.45
CA PRO A 130 9.14 -32.53 -17.97
C PRO A 130 9.61 -32.58 -19.43
N ALA A 131 10.02 -33.76 -19.91
CA ALA A 131 10.56 -33.94 -21.26
C ALA A 131 9.61 -33.48 -22.39
N GLY A 132 8.30 -33.47 -22.13
CA GLY A 132 7.28 -32.94 -23.04
C GLY A 132 7.37 -31.43 -23.28
N ALA A 133 8.01 -30.66 -22.41
CA ALA A 133 8.12 -29.20 -22.47
C ALA A 133 9.43 -28.72 -23.14
N ALA A 134 10.04 -29.56 -23.99
CA ALA A 134 11.31 -29.26 -24.64
C ALA A 134 11.20 -28.11 -25.66
N LEU A 135 12.09 -27.11 -25.54
CA LEU A 135 12.06 -25.84 -26.29
C LEU A 135 12.07 -25.98 -27.83
N LYS A 136 12.65 -27.05 -28.36
CA LYS A 136 12.91 -27.22 -29.81
C LYS A 136 11.95 -28.20 -30.51
N ARG A 137 10.94 -28.74 -29.81
CA ARG A 137 9.99 -29.67 -30.44
C ARG A 137 8.88 -28.92 -31.16
N ALA A 138 8.42 -29.49 -32.28
CA ALA A 138 7.23 -28.99 -32.99
C ALA A 138 5.98 -29.12 -32.12
N ASP A 139 5.86 -30.24 -31.40
CA ASP A 139 4.83 -30.46 -30.39
C ASP A 139 5.46 -30.45 -28.99
N ALA A 140 4.98 -29.56 -28.12
CA ALA A 140 5.48 -29.42 -26.75
C ALA A 140 4.36 -29.00 -25.78
N THR A 141 4.43 -29.47 -24.54
CA THR A 141 3.58 -28.97 -23.45
C THR A 141 4.03 -27.57 -23.00
N PRO A 142 3.22 -26.81 -22.24
CA PRO A 142 3.69 -25.55 -21.67
C PRO A 142 4.94 -25.75 -20.81
N ARG A 143 5.77 -24.72 -20.72
CA ARG A 143 7.04 -24.74 -20.00
C ARG A 143 7.09 -23.64 -18.96
N LEU A 144 7.47 -23.97 -17.73
CA LEU A 144 7.72 -22.98 -16.68
C LEU A 144 9.17 -22.46 -16.82
N LEU A 145 9.33 -21.13 -16.80
CA LEU A 145 10.61 -20.44 -16.98
C LEU A 145 11.10 -19.73 -15.71
N ASP A 146 10.17 -19.18 -14.93
CA ASP A 146 10.46 -18.55 -13.63
C ASP A 146 9.22 -18.60 -12.75
N ALA A 147 9.42 -18.79 -11.45
CA ALA A 147 8.38 -18.93 -10.44
C ALA A 147 8.75 -18.19 -9.15
N GLN A 148 7.75 -17.91 -8.33
CA GLN A 148 7.88 -17.25 -7.03
C GLN A 148 7.20 -18.04 -5.93
N VAL A 149 7.72 -17.98 -4.70
CA VAL A 149 6.98 -18.49 -3.55
C VAL A 149 5.72 -17.65 -3.31
N ILE A 150 4.70 -18.28 -2.74
CA ILE A 150 3.44 -17.64 -2.34
C ILE A 150 3.51 -17.38 -0.84
N ILE A 151 3.43 -16.11 -0.44
CA ILE A 151 3.37 -15.74 0.97
C ILE A 151 1.91 -15.84 1.44
N ASP A 152 1.64 -16.71 2.41
CA ASP A 152 0.32 -16.83 3.03
C ASP A 152 0.28 -16.12 4.39
N PRO A 153 -0.24 -14.87 4.46
CA PRO A 153 -0.19 -14.05 5.67
C PRO A 153 -0.94 -14.64 6.87
N ARG A 154 -1.74 -15.69 6.66
CA ARG A 154 -2.52 -16.35 7.72
C ARG A 154 -1.71 -17.39 8.48
N GLN A 155 -0.61 -17.88 7.92
CA GLN A 155 0.25 -18.83 8.60
C GLN A 155 1.12 -18.11 9.63
N LYS A 156 1.26 -18.70 10.81
CA LYS A 156 2.16 -18.20 11.85
C LYS A 156 3.52 -18.89 11.73
N PRO A 157 4.63 -18.17 11.90
CA PRO A 157 5.94 -18.78 11.94
C PRO A 157 6.07 -19.70 13.16
N GLU A 158 6.42 -20.97 12.96
CA GLU A 158 6.68 -21.90 14.05
C GLU A 158 8.03 -21.59 14.73
N ARG A 159 8.04 -21.48 16.06
CA ARG A 159 9.20 -21.01 16.84
C ARG A 159 10.38 -21.99 16.94
N ARG A 160 10.26 -23.24 16.46
CA ARG A 160 11.19 -24.33 16.80
C ARG A 160 11.60 -25.27 15.66
N GLU A 161 11.15 -25.08 14.43
CA GLU A 161 11.56 -25.97 13.33
C GLU A 161 12.83 -25.45 12.62
N PRO A 162 13.82 -26.31 12.33
CA PRO A 162 14.95 -25.96 11.46
C PRO A 162 14.46 -25.84 10.01
N MET A 163 14.88 -24.77 9.33
CA MET A 163 14.74 -24.43 7.90
C MET A 163 13.52 -24.96 7.12
N CYS A 164 12.66 -24.01 6.71
CA CYS A 164 11.66 -24.09 5.64
C CYS A 164 10.64 -25.25 5.71
N SER A 165 9.62 -25.13 6.58
CA SER A 165 8.34 -25.83 6.40
C SER A 165 7.52 -25.18 5.27
N ASN A 166 8.01 -25.26 4.03
CA ASN A 166 7.28 -24.77 2.87
C ASN A 166 6.24 -25.81 2.41
N ARG A 167 4.96 -25.40 2.32
CA ARG A 167 3.86 -26.27 1.89
C ARG A 167 3.75 -26.25 0.38
N THR A 168 3.92 -27.39 -0.28
CA THR A 168 3.71 -27.48 -1.74
C THR A 168 2.25 -27.79 -2.06
N VAL A 169 1.64 -26.93 -2.88
CA VAL A 169 0.24 -27.03 -3.32
C VAL A 169 0.18 -27.17 -4.83
N TRP A 170 -0.48 -28.20 -5.32
CA TRP A 170 -0.62 -28.42 -6.76
C TRP A 170 -1.91 -27.81 -7.29
N ALA A 171 -1.82 -27.02 -8.36
CA ALA A 171 -3.00 -26.50 -9.05
C ALA A 171 -2.83 -26.54 -10.57
N ASN A 172 -3.95 -26.56 -11.28
CA ASN A 172 -3.99 -26.49 -12.74
C ASN A 172 -3.88 -25.03 -13.17
N VAL A 173 -2.98 -24.78 -14.11
CA VAL A 173 -2.71 -23.47 -14.68
C VAL A 173 -2.97 -23.56 -16.18
N ARG A 174 -3.75 -22.61 -16.71
CA ARG A 174 -3.96 -22.45 -18.14
C ARG A 174 -2.94 -21.45 -18.67
N VAL A 175 -2.16 -21.86 -19.67
CA VAL A 175 -1.16 -21.02 -20.32
C VAL A 175 -1.64 -20.69 -21.73
N ARG A 176 -1.82 -19.39 -21.99
CA ARG A 176 -2.25 -18.85 -23.29
C ARG A 176 -1.11 -18.87 -24.31
N PRO A 177 -1.40 -18.71 -25.62
CA PRO A 177 -0.37 -18.67 -26.67
C PRO A 177 0.70 -17.55 -26.50
N ASN A 178 0.40 -16.49 -25.76
CA ASN A 178 1.34 -15.41 -25.42
C ASN A 178 2.19 -15.71 -24.17
N GLY A 179 1.97 -16.85 -23.50
CA GLY A 179 2.66 -17.22 -22.26
C GLY A 179 2.01 -16.70 -20.98
N GLU A 180 0.91 -15.94 -21.06
CA GLU A 180 0.14 -15.54 -19.88
C GLU A 180 -0.49 -16.76 -19.22
N ALA A 181 -0.44 -16.78 -17.89
CA ALA A 181 -0.94 -17.90 -17.08
C ALA A 181 -2.10 -17.46 -16.19
N THR A 182 -3.15 -18.27 -16.14
CA THR A 182 -4.28 -18.10 -15.21
C THR A 182 -4.59 -19.39 -14.48
N LEU A 183 -5.15 -19.26 -13.27
CA LEU A 183 -5.55 -20.41 -12.47
C LEU A 183 -6.77 -21.08 -13.11
N ALA A 184 -6.67 -22.37 -13.42
CA ALA A 184 -7.71 -23.17 -14.07
C ALA A 184 -8.49 -24.07 -13.09
N GLY A 185 -7.89 -24.45 -11.96
CA GLY A 185 -8.56 -25.24 -10.92
C GLY A 185 -7.58 -25.97 -9.99
N GLY A 186 -8.10 -26.74 -9.03
CA GLY A 186 -7.30 -27.58 -8.13
C GLY A 186 -6.60 -26.85 -6.98
N ALA A 187 -6.69 -25.52 -6.89
CA ALA A 187 -6.24 -24.77 -5.73
C ALA A 187 -7.22 -24.94 -4.55
N PRO A 188 -6.74 -25.10 -3.31
CA PRO A 188 -7.56 -24.94 -2.11
C PRO A 188 -8.23 -23.57 -2.09
N ASP A 189 -9.50 -23.50 -1.70
CA ASP A 189 -10.29 -22.26 -1.67
C ASP A 189 -9.59 -21.14 -0.90
N GLU A 190 -8.96 -21.49 0.22
CA GLU A 190 -8.23 -20.54 1.06
C GLU A 190 -7.05 -19.90 0.30
N LEU A 191 -6.43 -20.58 -0.68
CA LEU A 191 -5.25 -20.08 -1.37
C LEU A 191 -5.56 -19.50 -2.76
N ALA A 192 -6.75 -19.75 -3.32
CA ALA A 192 -7.06 -19.47 -4.72
C ALA A 192 -6.74 -18.01 -5.15
N ASP A 193 -7.05 -17.03 -4.29
CA ASP A 193 -6.79 -15.62 -4.56
C ASP A 193 -5.29 -15.28 -4.53
N LEU A 194 -4.54 -15.86 -3.60
CA LEU A 194 -3.08 -15.69 -3.53
C LEU A 194 -2.39 -16.26 -4.78
N LEU A 195 -2.80 -17.46 -5.21
CA LEU A 195 -2.27 -18.08 -6.42
C LEU A 195 -2.61 -17.25 -7.66
N ARG A 196 -3.85 -16.76 -7.77
CA ARG A 196 -4.29 -15.91 -8.88
C ARG A 196 -3.51 -14.60 -8.94
N GLY A 197 -3.20 -14.00 -7.79
CA GLY A 197 -2.40 -12.78 -7.70
C GLY A 197 -0.92 -12.97 -8.08
N ALA A 198 -0.36 -14.16 -7.86
CA ALA A 198 1.05 -14.44 -8.13
C ALA A 198 1.37 -14.83 -9.58
N LEU A 199 0.45 -15.53 -10.26
CA LEU A 199 0.64 -16.02 -11.63
C LEU A 199 1.08 -14.96 -12.66
N PRO A 200 0.61 -13.70 -12.62
CA PRO A 200 1.09 -12.63 -13.50
C PRO A 200 2.59 -12.34 -13.37
N GLN A 201 3.21 -12.70 -12.25
CA GLN A 201 4.64 -12.49 -12.01
C GLN A 201 5.50 -13.73 -12.33
N TRP A 202 4.87 -14.84 -12.71
CA TRP A 202 5.54 -16.06 -13.16
C TRP A 202 5.71 -16.01 -14.68
N ARG A 203 6.68 -16.76 -15.20
CA ARG A 203 6.97 -16.75 -16.64
C ARG A 203 6.81 -18.14 -17.22
N PHE A 204 6.05 -18.25 -18.31
CA PHE A 204 5.82 -19.48 -19.04
C PHE A 204 6.16 -19.31 -20.52
N ALA A 205 6.56 -20.39 -21.17
CA ALA A 205 6.42 -20.53 -22.61
C ALA A 205 5.15 -21.36 -22.91
N PRO A 206 4.39 -21.00 -23.97
CA PRO A 206 3.16 -21.69 -24.32
C PRO A 206 3.43 -23.13 -24.79
N ALA A 207 2.37 -23.96 -24.81
CA ALA A 207 2.41 -25.21 -25.55
C ALA A 207 2.62 -24.95 -27.04
N ARG A 208 3.12 -25.94 -27.76
CA ARG A 208 3.26 -25.91 -29.22
C ARG A 208 2.56 -27.11 -29.85
N ARG A 209 1.91 -26.87 -30.99
CA ARG A 209 1.41 -27.91 -31.88
C ARG A 209 1.81 -27.59 -33.32
N GLY A 210 2.56 -28.48 -33.97
CA GLY A 210 3.12 -28.23 -35.30
C GLY A 210 3.99 -26.97 -35.37
N GLY A 211 4.66 -26.62 -34.28
CA GLY A 211 5.50 -25.43 -34.14
C GLY A 211 4.75 -24.14 -33.77
N GLN A 212 3.42 -24.13 -33.79
CA GLN A 212 2.60 -22.97 -33.47
C GLN A 212 2.24 -22.93 -31.98
N PRO A 213 2.28 -21.76 -31.31
CA PRO A 213 1.90 -21.64 -29.92
C PRO A 213 0.38 -21.86 -29.76
N VAL A 214 0.00 -22.73 -28.82
CA VAL A 214 -1.40 -23.06 -28.52
C VAL A 214 -1.67 -22.93 -27.03
N GLU A 215 -2.92 -22.67 -26.69
CA GLU A 215 -3.38 -22.71 -25.30
C GLU A 215 -3.37 -24.14 -24.78
N ALA A 216 -2.89 -24.34 -23.56
CA ALA A 216 -2.98 -25.63 -22.88
C ALA A 216 -2.95 -25.46 -21.36
N GLU A 217 -3.48 -26.46 -20.66
CA GLU A 217 -3.40 -26.53 -19.20
C GLU A 217 -2.23 -27.43 -18.78
N LEU A 218 -1.56 -27.05 -17.69
CA LEU A 218 -0.57 -27.89 -17.01
C LEU A 218 -0.80 -27.86 -15.49
N ARG A 219 -0.43 -28.95 -14.80
CA ARG A 219 -0.45 -29.02 -13.34
C ARG A 219 0.87 -28.48 -12.80
N VAL A 220 0.81 -27.49 -11.91
CA VAL A 220 1.97 -26.75 -11.39
C VAL A 220 2.04 -26.83 -9.87
N PRO A 221 3.21 -27.07 -9.29
CA PRO A 221 3.42 -26.95 -7.85
C PRO A 221 3.69 -25.49 -7.45
N PHE A 222 2.92 -25.00 -6.49
CA PHE A 222 3.11 -23.72 -5.81
C PHE A 222 3.76 -23.98 -4.46
N ILE A 223 4.85 -23.28 -4.17
CA ILE A 223 5.45 -23.28 -2.84
C ILE A 223 4.77 -22.19 -2.02
N VAL A 224 4.10 -22.57 -0.93
CA VAL A 224 3.45 -21.66 0.00
C VAL A 224 4.27 -21.58 1.28
N VAL A 225 4.59 -20.36 1.70
CA VAL A 225 5.39 -20.09 2.90
C VAL A 225 4.64 -19.13 3.82
N PRO A 226 4.84 -19.21 5.15
CA PRO A 226 4.39 -18.15 6.03
C PRO A 226 5.08 -16.82 5.68
N PRO A 227 4.48 -15.66 5.98
CA PRO A 227 5.22 -14.40 6.04
C PRO A 227 6.42 -14.62 6.93
N GLU A 228 7.60 -14.21 6.45
CA GLU A 228 8.88 -14.54 7.08
C GLU A 228 8.76 -14.49 8.60
N ALA A 229 8.97 -15.65 9.23
CA ALA A 229 9.42 -15.68 10.60
C ALA A 229 10.64 -14.75 10.63
N THR A 230 10.53 -13.58 11.24
CA THR A 230 11.70 -13.00 11.86
C THR A 230 12.12 -14.03 12.90
N SER A 231 13.03 -14.92 12.49
CA SER A 231 13.53 -16.02 13.31
C SER A 231 13.93 -15.43 14.66
N GLY A 232 13.54 -16.12 15.73
CA GLY A 232 13.71 -15.69 17.13
C GLY A 232 15.18 -15.69 17.59
N GLY A 233 16.02 -14.93 16.91
CA GLY A 233 17.35 -14.54 17.33
C GLY A 233 17.37 -13.28 18.16
N GLU A 234 18.56 -12.93 18.65
CA GLU A 234 18.86 -11.61 19.21
C GLU A 234 18.46 -10.55 18.17
N GLN A 235 17.37 -9.82 18.48
CA GLN A 235 16.88 -8.72 17.68
C GLN A 235 17.39 -7.42 18.30
N VAL A 236 18.13 -6.66 17.53
CA VAL A 236 18.54 -5.29 17.92
C VAL A 236 17.65 -4.33 17.14
N PRO A 237 16.84 -3.50 17.79
CA PRO A 237 16.00 -2.52 17.10
C PRO A 237 16.87 -1.48 16.38
N PRO A 238 16.33 -0.79 15.35
CA PRO A 238 17.08 0.24 14.66
C PRO A 238 17.40 1.39 15.63
N LYS A 239 18.62 1.92 15.56
CA LYS A 239 19.08 3.00 16.44
C LYS A 239 19.29 4.27 15.63
N ILE A 240 18.81 5.42 16.12
CA ILE A 240 19.04 6.69 15.43
C ILE A 240 20.53 7.01 15.47
N LEU A 241 21.15 7.19 14.29
CA LEU A 241 22.52 7.70 14.14
C LEU A 241 22.52 9.21 13.94
N GLN A 242 21.58 9.71 13.14
CA GLN A 242 21.44 11.12 12.86
C GLN A 242 19.96 11.51 12.82
N ALA A 243 19.59 12.45 13.67
CA ALA A 243 18.29 13.10 13.65
C ALA A 243 18.43 14.53 13.11
N THR A 244 17.70 14.84 12.05
CA THR A 244 17.53 16.22 11.60
C THR A 244 16.31 16.80 12.28
N SER A 245 16.47 17.91 13.01
CA SER A 245 15.34 18.62 13.60
C SER A 245 14.43 19.16 12.49
N PRO A 246 13.10 19.08 12.64
CA PRO A 246 12.22 19.69 11.67
C PRO A 246 12.36 21.21 11.68
N HIS A 247 12.28 21.80 10.50
CA HIS A 247 12.12 23.24 10.39
C HIS A 247 10.72 23.61 10.91
N TYR A 248 10.63 24.64 11.76
CA TYR A 248 9.33 25.17 12.16
C TYR A 248 8.74 25.97 11.00
N PRO A 249 7.58 25.59 10.44
CA PRO A 249 6.96 26.34 9.36
C PRO A 249 6.72 27.79 9.78
N TRP A 250 7.23 28.76 9.00
CA TRP A 250 7.16 30.17 9.35
C TRP A 250 5.70 30.64 9.55
N SER A 251 4.76 30.11 8.77
CA SER A 251 3.32 30.37 8.94
C SER A 251 2.80 29.90 10.30
N MET A 252 3.23 28.73 10.77
CA MET A 252 2.84 28.22 12.09
C MET A 252 3.47 29.03 13.22
N GLN A 253 4.74 29.43 13.05
CA GLN A 253 5.45 30.27 14.02
C GLN A 253 4.80 31.64 14.16
N ALA A 254 4.49 32.30 13.02
CA ALA A 254 3.85 33.61 13.01
C ALA A 254 2.43 33.59 13.60
N SER A 255 1.70 32.49 13.41
CA SER A 255 0.38 32.26 14.02
C SER A 255 0.43 31.73 15.45
N GLY A 256 1.62 31.53 16.03
CA GLY A 256 1.76 31.03 17.40
C GLY A 256 1.28 29.58 17.59
N LEU A 257 1.11 28.80 16.53
CA LEU A 257 0.53 27.46 16.59
C LEU A 257 1.56 26.40 16.95
N ARG A 258 1.20 25.39 17.74
CA ARG A 258 2.01 24.20 18.06
C ARG A 258 1.50 22.94 17.36
N GLY A 259 2.26 21.86 17.42
CA GLY A 259 1.81 20.58 16.87
C GLY A 259 2.60 19.36 17.35
N ASP A 260 1.94 18.20 17.34
CA ASP A 260 2.53 16.88 17.53
C ASP A 260 2.22 16.06 16.27
N VAL A 261 3.22 15.52 15.60
CA VAL A 261 3.07 14.69 14.39
C VAL A 261 3.70 13.33 14.64
N VAL A 262 2.98 12.24 14.37
CA VAL A 262 3.53 10.89 14.35
C VAL A 262 3.66 10.44 12.90
N VAL A 263 4.89 10.10 12.52
CA VAL A 263 5.24 9.62 11.19
C VAL A 263 5.59 8.14 11.28
N GLU A 264 4.97 7.33 10.44
CA GLU A 264 5.33 5.93 10.21
C GLU A 264 6.19 5.82 8.96
N PHE A 265 7.24 5.01 9.00
CA PHE A 265 8.16 4.81 7.88
C PHE A 265 8.90 3.49 8.03
N VAL A 266 9.54 3.04 6.94
CA VAL A 266 10.45 1.89 6.96
C VAL A 266 11.88 2.39 7.10
N VAL A 267 12.62 1.86 8.09
CA VAL A 267 14.09 1.91 8.10
C VAL A 267 14.56 0.73 7.27
N ASP A 268 15.25 1.00 6.16
CA ASP A 268 15.80 -0.05 5.31
C ASP A 268 17.07 -0.67 5.93
N TYR A 269 17.54 -1.78 5.34
CA TYR A 269 18.76 -2.48 5.77
C TYR A 269 20.06 -1.65 5.64
N GLU A 270 20.02 -0.48 4.98
CA GLU A 270 21.12 0.49 4.96
C GLU A 270 20.94 1.59 6.03
N GLY A 271 19.86 1.55 6.81
CA GLY A 271 19.56 2.54 7.83
C GLY A 271 18.93 3.83 7.29
N ARG A 272 18.35 3.82 6.09
CA ARG A 272 17.67 4.99 5.49
C ARG A 272 16.17 4.91 5.70
N VAL A 273 15.54 6.07 5.81
CA VAL A 273 14.08 6.21 5.93
C VAL A 273 13.41 6.08 4.55
N ARG A 274 12.36 5.27 4.48
CA ARG A 274 11.56 5.02 3.27
C ARG A 274 10.07 5.15 3.56
N LYS A 275 9.31 5.63 2.57
CA LYS A 275 7.85 5.78 2.60
C LYS A 275 7.30 6.44 3.88
N PRO A 276 7.81 7.61 4.30
CA PRO A 276 7.28 8.31 5.46
C PRO A 276 5.84 8.78 5.21
N ILE A 277 4.93 8.35 6.08
CA ILE A 277 3.52 8.74 6.07
C ILE A 277 3.12 9.25 7.45
N VAL A 278 2.30 10.30 7.50
CA VAL A 278 1.76 10.79 8.77
C VAL A 278 0.58 9.93 9.17
N VAL A 279 0.70 9.26 10.32
CA VAL A 279 -0.36 8.38 10.87
C VAL A 279 -1.17 9.05 11.97
N ARG A 280 -0.63 10.10 12.61
CA ARG A 280 -1.35 10.93 13.58
C ARG A 280 -0.80 12.34 13.58
N THR A 281 -1.65 13.35 13.71
CA THR A 281 -1.20 14.75 13.80
C THR A 281 -2.16 15.59 14.62
N LEU A 282 -1.62 16.44 15.49
CA LEU A 282 -2.38 17.49 16.16
C LEU A 282 -2.60 18.67 15.23
N ASN A 283 -1.73 18.94 14.25
CA ASN A 283 -1.95 20.02 13.31
C ASN A 283 -1.32 19.68 11.94
N PRO A 284 -2.13 19.44 10.89
CA PRO A 284 -1.64 19.06 9.57
C PRO A 284 -0.66 20.05 8.94
N GLY A 285 -0.66 21.31 9.39
CA GLY A 285 0.30 22.33 8.98
C GLY A 285 1.77 21.96 9.22
N PHE A 286 2.03 21.02 10.13
CA PHE A 286 3.37 20.52 10.42
C PHE A 286 3.74 19.25 9.65
N ASN A 287 2.80 18.62 8.95
CA ASN A 287 3.01 17.30 8.33
C ASN A 287 4.16 17.30 7.33
N ALA A 288 4.21 18.30 6.43
CA ALA A 288 5.25 18.39 5.42
C ALA A 288 6.64 18.57 6.05
N ALA A 289 6.77 19.45 7.05
CA ALA A 289 8.02 19.69 7.76
C ALA A 289 8.47 18.45 8.55
N ALA A 290 7.54 17.71 9.15
CA ALA A 290 7.81 16.47 9.86
C ALA A 290 8.31 15.36 8.91
N ILE A 291 7.63 15.15 7.78
CA ILE A 291 8.05 14.20 6.74
C ILE A 291 9.42 14.56 6.19
N GLU A 292 9.65 15.84 5.85
CA GLU A 292 10.93 16.30 5.31
C GLU A 292 12.08 16.08 6.28
N ALA A 293 11.85 16.33 7.57
CA ALA A 293 12.84 16.11 8.62
C ALA A 293 13.20 14.62 8.74
N ILE A 294 12.19 13.76 8.92
CA ILE A 294 12.39 12.31 9.09
C ILE A 294 13.01 11.66 7.86
N SER A 295 12.67 12.12 6.65
CA SER A 295 13.28 11.63 5.41
C SER A 295 14.80 11.80 5.38
N ARG A 296 15.34 12.77 6.14
CA ARG A 296 16.78 13.05 6.24
C ARG A 296 17.45 12.31 7.40
N TRP A 297 16.72 11.56 8.21
CA TRP A 297 17.30 10.81 9.32
C TRP A 297 18.13 9.62 8.80
N ARG A 298 19.09 9.20 9.62
CA ARG A 298 19.88 7.98 9.41
C ARG A 298 19.84 7.14 10.66
N PHE A 299 19.78 5.83 10.44
CA PHE A 299 19.69 4.82 11.47
C PHE A 299 20.84 3.83 11.31
N GLU A 300 21.21 3.21 12.42
CA GLU A 300 21.78 1.88 12.42
C GLU A 300 20.58 0.96 12.17
N PRO A 301 20.60 0.15 11.10
CA PRO A 301 19.46 -0.69 10.74
C PRO A 301 19.15 -1.66 11.87
N ALA A 302 17.88 -2.07 11.96
CA ALA A 302 17.51 -3.15 12.86
C ALA A 302 18.28 -4.40 12.47
N THR A 303 18.73 -5.19 13.44
CA THR A 303 19.40 -6.45 13.14
C THR A 303 18.67 -7.65 13.73
N VAL A 304 18.72 -8.77 13.02
CA VAL A 304 18.29 -10.09 13.49
C VAL A 304 19.49 -11.01 13.34
N HIS A 305 19.94 -11.62 14.44
CA HIS A 305 21.21 -12.39 14.47
C HIS A 305 22.41 -11.59 13.95
N GLY A 306 22.48 -10.29 14.29
CA GLY A 306 23.55 -9.39 13.86
C GLY A 306 23.51 -8.97 12.39
N ARG A 307 22.42 -9.27 11.66
CA ARG A 307 22.25 -8.93 10.24
C ARG A 307 21.16 -7.87 10.02
N PRO A 308 21.41 -6.83 9.20
CA PRO A 308 20.47 -5.73 9.02
C PRO A 308 19.20 -6.15 8.26
N VAL A 309 18.03 -5.71 8.72
CA VAL A 309 16.71 -5.97 8.13
C VAL A 309 15.89 -4.70 8.00
N ASN A 310 14.92 -4.70 7.06
CA ASN A 310 13.93 -3.62 6.98
C ASN A 310 13.00 -3.68 8.20
N THR A 311 12.67 -2.53 8.79
CA THR A 311 11.79 -2.47 9.96
C THR A 311 10.87 -1.25 9.89
N LEU A 312 9.58 -1.46 10.19
CA LEU A 312 8.60 -0.39 10.32
C LEU A 312 8.79 0.33 11.66
N VAL A 313 8.85 1.66 11.62
CA VAL A 313 9.10 2.54 12.77
C VAL A 313 8.05 3.64 12.81
N GLN A 314 7.56 3.98 14.00
CA GLN A 314 6.75 5.16 14.24
C GLN A 314 7.52 6.16 15.12
N GLN A 315 7.65 7.40 14.65
CA GLN A 315 8.36 8.47 15.36
C GLN A 315 7.44 9.67 15.58
N GLY A 316 7.34 10.11 16.83
CA GLY A 316 6.71 11.37 17.19
C GLY A 316 7.67 12.56 17.01
N ILE A 317 7.21 13.61 16.38
CA ILE A 317 7.86 14.92 16.23
C ILE A 317 6.97 15.96 16.88
N ARG A 318 7.53 16.74 17.80
CA ARG A 318 6.81 17.84 18.44
C ARG A 318 7.36 19.20 17.98
N PHE A 319 6.44 20.11 17.72
CA PHE A 319 6.67 21.51 17.38
C PHE A 319 6.15 22.38 18.53
N GLU A 320 7.07 23.01 19.26
CA GLU A 320 6.77 23.93 20.36
C GLU A 320 7.55 25.24 20.15
N LEU A 321 6.90 26.38 20.43
CA LEU A 321 7.50 27.70 20.52
C LEU A 321 8.03 27.92 21.94
N ARG A 322 9.33 28.19 22.06
CA ARG A 322 9.99 28.37 23.37
C ARG A 322 9.46 29.55 24.18
N ASP A 323 8.95 30.57 23.50
CA ASP A 323 8.55 31.84 24.12
C ASP A 323 7.02 32.00 24.28
N ALA A 324 6.24 30.96 23.96
CA ALA A 324 4.78 30.97 24.07
C ALA A 324 4.30 30.11 25.26
N PRO A 325 3.31 30.56 26.07
CA PRO A 325 2.72 29.73 27.12
C PRO A 325 2.23 28.38 26.56
N GLY A 326 2.70 27.28 27.14
CA GLY A 326 2.33 25.93 26.71
C GLY A 326 2.86 25.50 25.34
N GLY A 327 3.84 26.23 24.77
CA GLY A 327 4.50 25.90 23.50
C GLY A 327 3.79 26.41 22.24
N GLY A 328 2.71 27.19 22.37
CA GLY A 328 1.85 27.67 21.26
C GLY A 328 0.40 27.20 21.39
N SER A 329 -0.50 27.72 20.56
CA SER A 329 -1.93 27.35 20.55
C SER A 329 -2.23 26.24 19.52
N ASP A 330 -3.36 25.55 19.65
CA ASP A 330 -3.77 24.49 18.71
C ASP A 330 -4.58 25.05 17.50
N GLY A 331 -4.83 26.37 17.46
CA GLY A 331 -5.55 27.05 16.36
C GLY A 331 -7.08 26.90 16.36
N LEU A 332 -7.64 26.14 17.30
CA LEU A 332 -9.07 26.15 17.62
C LEU A 332 -9.25 26.62 19.06
N GLU A 333 -10.11 27.62 19.26
CA GLU A 333 -10.42 28.13 20.60
C GLU A 333 -11.68 27.52 21.17
N VAL A 334 -11.57 26.97 22.36
CA VAL A 334 -12.71 26.54 23.16
C VAL A 334 -13.21 27.75 23.96
N LYS A 335 -13.98 28.63 23.32
CA LYS A 335 -14.44 29.86 23.96
C LYS A 335 -15.57 29.63 24.97
N GLN A 336 -16.36 28.56 24.85
CA GLN A 336 -17.41 28.20 25.81
C GLN A 336 -17.11 26.88 26.51
N LYS A 337 -16.73 26.95 27.79
CA LYS A 337 -16.85 25.78 28.67
C LYS A 337 -18.33 25.49 28.87
N ALA A 338 -18.75 24.26 28.55
CA ALA A 338 -20.13 23.84 28.79
C ALA A 338 -20.51 24.11 30.25
N ASN A 339 -21.64 24.79 30.48
CA ASN A 339 -22.15 24.92 31.84
C ASN A 339 -22.70 23.55 32.27
N LEU A 340 -21.87 22.78 32.97
CA LEU A 340 -22.16 21.39 33.36
C LEU A 340 -23.47 21.26 34.14
N SER A 341 -23.88 22.29 34.89
CA SER A 341 -25.16 22.29 35.61
C SER A 341 -26.39 22.26 34.70
N LYS A 342 -26.26 22.73 33.45
CA LYS A 342 -27.34 22.76 32.45
C LYS A 342 -27.38 21.52 31.56
N LEU A 343 -26.37 20.65 31.64
CA LEU A 343 -26.36 19.38 30.91
C LEU A 343 -27.17 18.31 31.64
N PRO A 344 -27.80 17.36 30.91
CA PRO A 344 -28.33 16.13 31.48
C PRO A 344 -27.26 15.41 32.32
N PRO A 345 -27.62 14.79 33.46
CA PRO A 345 -26.65 14.15 34.38
C PRO A 345 -25.67 13.18 33.72
N GLU A 346 -26.09 12.56 32.61
CA GLU A 346 -25.34 11.56 31.83
C GLU A 346 -24.20 12.18 31.03
N LEU A 347 -24.30 13.46 30.66
CA LEU A 347 -23.31 14.20 29.87
C LEU A 347 -22.38 15.08 30.74
N ARG A 348 -22.54 15.04 32.08
CA ARG A 348 -21.69 15.77 33.03
C ARG A 348 -20.41 14.98 33.32
N TYR A 349 -19.27 15.65 33.25
CA TYR A 349 -17.94 15.07 33.49
C TYR A 349 -17.17 15.82 34.58
N ASP A 350 -16.21 15.13 35.21
CA ASP A 350 -15.24 15.71 36.15
C ASP A 350 -13.99 16.21 35.40
N THR A 351 -13.57 15.47 34.37
CA THR A 351 -12.45 15.84 33.49
C THR A 351 -12.98 16.05 32.06
N PRO A 352 -12.74 17.22 31.43
CA PRO A 352 -13.20 17.49 30.07
C PRO A 352 -12.47 16.60 29.04
N PRO A 353 -13.09 16.37 27.87
CA PRO A 353 -12.38 15.70 26.78
C PRO A 353 -11.18 16.56 26.35
N LYS A 354 -10.07 15.92 26.02
CA LYS A 354 -8.84 16.59 25.59
C LYS A 354 -8.57 16.28 24.13
N LEU A 355 -8.54 17.31 23.28
CA LEU A 355 -8.25 17.15 21.85
C LEU A 355 -6.86 16.53 21.64
N THR A 356 -6.79 15.47 20.84
CA THR A 356 -5.54 14.77 20.49
C THR A 356 -5.21 14.84 18.99
N THR A 357 -6.22 15.03 18.16
CA THR A 357 -6.10 15.18 16.71
C THR A 357 -7.02 16.31 16.28
N LEU A 358 -6.46 17.33 15.65
CA LEU A 358 -7.19 18.45 15.08
C LEU A 358 -6.96 18.46 13.57
N VAL A 359 -8.03 18.70 12.83
CA VAL A 359 -7.99 18.82 11.37
C VAL A 359 -8.41 20.24 11.02
N GLN A 360 -7.56 20.95 10.28
CA GLN A 360 -7.90 22.31 9.87
C GLN A 360 -8.97 22.26 8.76
N PRO A 361 -10.05 23.05 8.87
CA PRO A 361 -11.08 23.09 7.84
C PRO A 361 -10.55 23.69 6.54
N LYS A 362 -11.01 23.15 5.42
CA LYS A 362 -10.66 23.71 4.11
C LYS A 362 -11.50 24.95 3.82
N TYR A 363 -10.84 26.07 3.56
CA TYR A 363 -11.52 27.33 3.24
C TYR A 363 -12.41 27.12 2.00
N PRO A 364 -13.72 27.44 2.06
CA PRO A 364 -14.59 27.34 0.90
C PRO A 364 -14.10 28.22 -0.25
N TYR A 365 -13.83 27.60 -1.41
CA TYR A 365 -13.24 28.25 -2.58
C TYR A 365 -13.90 29.60 -2.95
N ALA A 366 -15.23 29.63 -3.02
CA ALA A 366 -15.96 30.83 -3.42
C ALA A 366 -15.76 31.99 -2.43
N LEU A 367 -15.79 31.68 -1.13
CA LEU A 367 -15.58 32.67 -0.06
C LEU A 367 -14.11 33.14 -0.01
N LEU A 368 -13.17 32.22 -0.21
CA LEU A 368 -11.75 32.55 -0.28
C LEU A 368 -11.44 33.52 -1.42
N ARG A 369 -11.97 33.25 -2.63
CA ARG A 369 -11.79 34.10 -3.81
C ARG A 369 -12.35 35.51 -3.62
N GLU A 370 -13.43 35.63 -2.86
CA GLU A 370 -14.07 36.91 -2.52
C GLU A 370 -13.44 37.58 -1.28
N GLY A 371 -12.47 36.94 -0.63
CA GLY A 371 -11.85 37.44 0.61
C GLY A 371 -12.83 37.51 1.79
N LYS A 372 -13.95 36.78 1.73
CA LYS A 372 -14.99 36.78 2.76
C LYS A 372 -14.52 36.06 3.99
N ARG A 373 -14.53 36.78 5.12
CA ARG A 373 -14.17 36.30 6.46
C ARG A 373 -15.40 35.90 7.24
N GLY A 374 -15.22 35.12 8.29
CA GLY A 374 -16.30 34.83 9.22
C GLY A 374 -15.93 33.80 10.28
N THR A 375 -16.70 33.79 11.36
CA THR A 375 -16.50 32.86 12.47
C THR A 375 -17.60 31.80 12.44
N ALA A 376 -17.21 30.53 12.30
CA ALA A 376 -18.14 29.41 12.40
C ALA A 376 -18.00 28.70 13.75
N GLN A 377 -19.10 28.11 14.22
CA GLN A 377 -19.18 27.37 15.46
C GLN A 377 -19.86 26.03 15.22
N VAL A 378 -19.25 24.96 15.75
CA VAL A 378 -19.82 23.62 15.76
C VAL A 378 -19.90 23.09 17.19
N THR A 379 -20.86 22.22 17.45
CA THR A 379 -20.91 21.39 18.64
C THR A 379 -20.59 19.95 18.23
N VAL A 380 -19.70 19.31 18.97
CA VAL A 380 -19.21 17.96 18.72
C VAL A 380 -19.60 17.06 19.90
N LEU A 381 -20.25 15.94 19.62
CA LEU A 381 -20.44 14.86 20.59
C LEU A 381 -19.25 13.90 20.48
N VAL A 382 -18.43 13.88 21.52
CA VAL A 382 -17.29 12.97 21.65
C VAL A 382 -17.76 11.71 22.36
N GLY A 383 -17.48 10.53 21.81
CA GLY A 383 -17.78 9.25 22.41
C GLY A 383 -16.83 8.89 23.55
N ALA A 384 -17.19 7.86 24.33
CA ALA A 384 -16.34 7.33 25.40
C ALA A 384 -15.02 6.69 24.87
N ASP A 385 -14.92 6.41 23.57
CA ASP A 385 -13.70 5.98 22.89
C ASP A 385 -12.83 7.15 22.40
N GLY A 386 -13.28 8.39 22.64
CA GLY A 386 -12.60 9.60 22.18
C GLY A 386 -12.81 9.95 20.71
N ARG A 387 -13.65 9.22 19.97
CA ARG A 387 -14.00 9.55 18.58
C ARG A 387 -15.19 10.49 18.54
N VAL A 388 -15.30 11.24 17.45
CA VAL A 388 -16.49 12.05 17.17
C VAL A 388 -17.64 11.14 16.75
N LEU A 389 -18.77 11.25 17.46
CA LEU A 389 -20.01 10.55 17.16
C LEU A 389 -20.97 11.43 16.35
N GLU A 390 -20.98 12.73 16.63
CA GLU A 390 -21.87 13.68 15.99
C GLU A 390 -21.24 15.07 15.93
N VAL A 391 -21.51 15.82 14.85
CA VAL A 391 -21.19 17.23 14.71
C VAL A 391 -22.44 17.99 14.29
N ARG A 392 -22.65 19.17 14.88
CA ARG A 392 -23.73 20.09 14.51
C ARG A 392 -23.19 21.49 14.33
N VAL A 393 -23.51 22.14 13.21
CA VAL A 393 -23.25 23.56 13.03
C VAL A 393 -24.18 24.36 13.94
N ALA A 394 -23.61 25.08 14.90
CA ALA A 394 -24.35 25.93 15.82
C ALA A 394 -24.57 27.33 15.24
N LYS A 395 -23.56 27.88 14.55
CA LYS A 395 -23.59 29.21 13.96
C LYS A 395 -22.57 29.33 12.83
N ALA A 396 -22.95 29.94 11.72
CA ALA A 396 -22.01 30.37 10.69
C ALA A 396 -22.58 31.58 9.93
N PRO A 397 -21.78 32.63 9.64
CA PRO A 397 -22.24 33.79 8.88
C PRO A 397 -22.54 33.46 7.42
N GLN A 398 -21.83 32.47 6.86
CA GLN A 398 -22.16 31.82 5.60
C GLN A 398 -22.26 30.31 5.85
N PRO A 399 -23.27 29.61 5.32
CA PRO A 399 -23.44 28.16 5.53
C PRO A 399 -22.19 27.34 5.16
N GLU A 400 -21.48 27.75 4.11
CA GLU A 400 -20.26 27.12 3.62
C GLU A 400 -19.14 27.05 4.65
N LEU A 401 -18.97 28.08 5.48
CA LEU A 401 -18.00 28.05 6.59
C LEU A 401 -18.40 27.03 7.65
N GLY A 402 -19.71 26.87 7.88
CA GLY A 402 -20.27 25.86 8.77
C GLY A 402 -19.97 24.45 8.26
N TYR A 403 -20.31 24.16 6.99
CA TYR A 403 -20.07 22.85 6.39
C TYR A 403 -18.58 22.49 6.31
N ALA A 404 -17.71 23.48 6.05
CA ALA A 404 -16.27 23.26 6.05
C ALA A 404 -15.73 22.92 7.46
N LEU A 405 -16.17 23.66 8.49
CA LEU A 405 -15.79 23.38 9.88
C LEU A 405 -16.33 22.02 10.35
N GLU A 406 -17.57 21.70 9.98
CA GLU A 406 -18.19 20.41 10.27
C GLU A 406 -17.39 19.25 9.66
N ALA A 407 -17.11 19.29 8.36
CA ALA A 407 -16.36 18.25 7.65
C ALA A 407 -14.99 17.97 8.26
N ALA A 408 -14.31 19.00 8.78
CA ALA A 408 -13.06 18.84 9.51
C ALA A 408 -13.26 18.28 10.92
N ALA A 409 -14.27 18.77 11.65
CA ALA A 409 -14.59 18.31 13.00
C ALA A 409 -14.97 16.83 13.05
N GLU A 410 -15.59 16.28 12.00
CA GLU A 410 -15.85 14.83 11.85
C GLU A 410 -14.58 13.97 11.98
N MET A 411 -13.40 14.56 11.74
CA MET A 411 -12.11 13.89 11.74
C MET A 411 -11.30 14.13 13.02
N PHE A 412 -11.85 14.88 13.99
CA PHE A 412 -11.17 15.13 15.26
C PHE A 412 -11.09 13.84 16.10
N ALA A 413 -10.14 13.81 17.01
CA ALA A 413 -10.03 12.76 18.01
C ALA A 413 -9.61 13.34 19.35
N PHE A 414 -10.01 12.65 20.42
CA PHE A 414 -9.91 13.11 21.79
C PHE A 414 -9.41 12.00 22.72
N GLN A 415 -8.81 12.39 23.84
CA GLN A 415 -9.00 11.64 25.07
C GLN A 415 -10.42 11.94 25.57
N PRO A 416 -11.22 10.91 25.89
CA PRO A 416 -12.62 11.10 26.28
C PRO A 416 -12.74 11.89 27.58
N ALA A 417 -13.92 12.45 27.83
CA ALA A 417 -14.24 13.04 29.11
C ALA A 417 -14.33 11.95 30.19
N LEU A 418 -13.94 12.26 31.43
CA LEU A 418 -13.99 11.30 32.53
C LEU A 418 -14.99 11.74 33.60
N LYS A 419 -15.75 10.78 34.13
CA LYS A 419 -16.61 10.93 35.32
C LYS A 419 -16.31 9.78 36.28
N GLY A 420 -15.89 10.09 37.50
CA GLY A 420 -15.41 9.08 38.46
C GLY A 420 -14.25 8.23 37.91
N GLY A 421 -13.43 8.78 37.01
CA GLY A 421 -12.34 8.06 36.34
C GLY A 421 -12.75 7.20 35.14
N HIS A 422 -14.04 7.05 34.85
CA HIS A 422 -14.55 6.30 33.71
C HIS A 422 -14.81 7.19 32.49
N PRO A 423 -14.46 6.76 31.27
CA PRO A 423 -14.73 7.52 30.07
C PRO A 423 -16.23 7.58 29.76
N ILE A 424 -16.73 8.78 29.47
CA ILE A 424 -18.13 9.02 29.12
C ILE A 424 -18.24 9.86 27.83
N PRO A 425 -19.35 9.75 27.09
CA PRO A 425 -19.63 10.70 26.02
C PRO A 425 -19.80 12.12 26.56
N ALA A 426 -19.34 13.11 25.80
CA ALA A 426 -19.42 14.51 26.19
C ALA A 426 -19.62 15.43 24.97
N MET A 427 -20.44 16.45 25.15
CA MET A 427 -20.61 17.51 24.14
C MET A 427 -19.61 18.63 24.36
N TYR A 428 -19.06 19.14 23.27
CA TYR A 428 -18.05 20.19 23.30
C TYR A 428 -18.24 21.19 22.14
N GLY A 429 -18.14 22.49 22.44
CA GLY A 429 -18.28 23.55 21.44
C GLY A 429 -16.93 24.01 20.92
N PHE A 430 -16.82 24.16 19.60
CA PHE A 430 -15.66 24.70 18.92
C PHE A 430 -16.04 25.93 18.12
N GLU A 431 -15.15 26.92 18.13
CA GLU A 431 -15.22 28.09 17.28
C GLU A 431 -13.96 28.16 16.42
N HIS A 432 -14.15 28.50 15.15
CA HIS A 432 -13.05 28.70 14.21
C HIS A 432 -13.27 29.98 13.42
N ASP A 433 -12.23 30.80 13.38
CA ASP A 433 -12.19 32.06 12.65
C ASP A 433 -11.60 31.81 11.26
N PHE A 434 -12.42 31.99 10.22
CA PHE A 434 -11.95 31.95 8.84
C PHE A 434 -11.40 33.31 8.45
N ASP A 435 -10.08 33.45 8.57
CA ASP A 435 -9.30 34.58 8.06
C ASP A 435 -8.39 34.12 6.92
N PRO A 436 -8.59 34.59 5.67
CA PRO A 436 -7.79 34.17 4.54
C PRO A 436 -6.33 34.67 4.63
N SER A 437 -6.04 35.66 5.47
CA SER A 437 -4.67 36.07 5.77
C SER A 437 -3.93 35.10 6.69
N GLU A 438 -4.64 34.18 7.35
CA GLU A 438 -4.04 33.12 8.14
C GLU A 438 -3.44 32.04 7.22
N ARG A 439 -2.11 32.04 7.12
CA ARG A 439 -1.35 31.14 6.21
C ARG A 439 -1.45 29.66 6.56
N THR A 440 -1.95 29.32 7.73
CA THR A 440 -2.17 27.96 8.23
C THR A 440 -3.45 27.37 7.63
N LEU A 441 -4.46 28.22 7.43
CA LEU A 441 -5.76 27.92 6.86
C LEU A 441 -5.72 27.98 5.33
N VAL A 442 -4.99 28.96 4.78
CA VAL A 442 -4.79 29.14 3.34
C VAL A 442 -3.30 29.14 3.01
N PRO A 443 -2.73 27.98 2.64
CA PRO A 443 -1.33 27.87 2.26
C PRO A 443 -0.98 28.71 1.02
N GLU A 444 0.30 29.08 0.87
CA GLU A 444 0.78 29.83 -0.31
C GLU A 444 0.49 29.10 -1.64
N SER A 445 0.41 27.76 -1.64
CA SER A 445 0.03 27.00 -2.83
C SER A 445 -1.40 27.30 -3.29
N ASP A 446 -2.33 27.55 -2.36
CA ASP A 446 -3.71 27.92 -2.70
C ASP A 446 -3.75 29.33 -3.26
N TRP A 447 -3.01 30.27 -2.67
CA TRP A 447 -2.86 31.62 -3.23
C TRP A 447 -2.21 31.62 -4.60
N ALA A 448 -1.17 30.80 -4.81
CA ALA A 448 -0.53 30.64 -6.11
C ALA A 448 -1.51 30.06 -7.15
N ALA A 449 -2.33 29.09 -6.76
CA ALA A 449 -3.36 28.51 -7.61
C ALA A 449 -4.43 29.54 -7.99
N LEU A 450 -4.95 30.33 -7.04
CA LEU A 450 -5.91 31.41 -7.32
C LEU A 450 -5.30 32.48 -8.25
N ARG A 451 -4.03 32.85 -8.05
CA ARG A 451 -3.33 33.80 -8.92
C ARG A 451 -3.17 33.24 -10.34
N LEU A 452 -2.85 31.96 -10.47
CA LEU A 452 -2.75 31.26 -11.76
C LEU A 452 -4.11 31.26 -12.47
N GLU A 453 -5.18 30.87 -11.77
CA GLU A 453 -6.55 30.90 -12.30
C GLU A 453 -6.98 32.28 -12.80
N GLN A 454 -6.63 33.33 -12.05
CA GLN A 454 -7.07 34.68 -12.35
C GLN A 454 -6.26 35.34 -13.48
N LYS A 455 -4.94 35.11 -13.51
CA LYS A 455 -4.03 35.82 -14.40
C LYS A 455 -3.68 35.03 -15.66
N HIS A 456 -3.60 33.71 -15.56
CA HIS A 456 -3.13 32.81 -16.63
C HIS A 456 -3.97 31.51 -16.68
N PRO A 457 -5.31 31.59 -16.81
CA PRO A 457 -6.15 30.40 -16.89
C PRO A 457 -5.78 29.47 -18.07
N GLU A 458 -5.20 30.01 -19.14
CA GLU A 458 -4.70 29.28 -20.30
C GLU A 458 -3.53 28.34 -19.99
N GLU A 459 -2.78 28.58 -18.91
CA GLU A 459 -1.68 27.73 -18.46
C GLU A 459 -2.16 26.50 -17.67
N ILE A 460 -3.43 26.48 -17.26
CA ILE A 460 -4.03 25.35 -16.53
C ILE A 460 -4.42 24.29 -17.56
N LEU A 461 -3.76 23.14 -17.49
CA LEU A 461 -3.99 22.01 -18.36
C LEU A 461 -5.36 21.38 -18.11
N THR A 462 -5.89 20.74 -19.14
CA THR A 462 -7.05 19.84 -19.08
C THR A 462 -6.57 18.39 -19.13
N ALA A 463 -7.33 17.46 -18.55
CA ALA A 463 -6.93 16.06 -18.43
C ALA A 463 -6.49 15.39 -19.75
N ASN A 464 -7.11 15.78 -20.88
CA ASN A 464 -6.79 15.26 -22.21
C ASN A 464 -5.46 15.78 -22.81
N LYS A 465 -4.84 16.78 -22.19
CA LYS A 465 -3.54 17.34 -22.62
C LYS A 465 -2.36 16.76 -21.83
N LEU A 466 -2.62 15.90 -20.84
CA LEU A 466 -1.58 15.25 -20.06
C LEU A 466 -0.93 14.11 -20.83
N ASP A 467 0.35 13.88 -20.60
CA ASP A 467 1.10 12.75 -21.17
C ASP A 467 0.56 11.41 -20.66
N GLN A 468 0.08 11.40 -19.40
CA GLN A 468 -0.54 10.25 -18.76
C GLN A 468 -1.78 10.70 -17.96
N PRO A 469 -2.80 9.83 -17.82
CA PRO A 469 -3.92 10.09 -16.93
C PRO A 469 -3.44 10.35 -15.50
N ILE A 470 -4.00 11.37 -14.84
CA ILE A 470 -3.68 11.65 -13.43
C ILE A 470 -4.04 10.44 -12.57
N LYS A 471 -3.11 10.01 -11.72
CA LYS A 471 -3.34 8.93 -10.74
C LYS A 471 -3.04 9.45 -9.35
N PRO A 472 -3.94 9.24 -8.38
CA PRO A 472 -3.62 9.56 -7.00
C PRO A 472 -2.58 8.56 -6.48
N GLU A 473 -1.49 9.07 -5.94
CA GLU A 473 -0.46 8.30 -5.25
C GLU A 473 -0.95 7.89 -3.86
N THR A 474 -1.66 8.78 -3.18
CA THR A 474 -2.26 8.53 -1.87
C THR A 474 -3.66 9.11 -1.82
N THR A 475 -4.64 8.29 -1.45
CA THR A 475 -6.01 8.69 -1.22
C THR A 475 -6.41 8.50 0.24
N LYS A 476 -7.32 9.34 0.70
CA LYS A 476 -8.02 9.19 1.97
C LYS A 476 -9.52 9.22 1.66
N PRO A 477 -10.29 8.19 2.05
CA PRO A 477 -11.73 8.20 1.81
C PRO A 477 -12.39 9.32 2.62
N PRO A 478 -13.47 9.94 2.11
CA PRO A 478 -14.20 10.93 2.88
C PRO A 478 -14.94 10.28 4.05
N ARG A 479 -15.13 11.04 5.13
CA ARG A 479 -16.01 10.61 6.22
C ARG A 479 -17.46 10.90 5.85
N PHE A 480 -18.34 9.96 6.20
CA PHE A 480 -19.77 10.18 6.08
C PHE A 480 -20.19 11.24 7.12
N PRO A 481 -20.82 12.36 6.73
CA PRO A 481 -21.21 13.40 7.67
C PRO A 481 -22.27 12.90 8.65
N SER A 482 -22.03 13.09 9.95
CA SER A 482 -22.92 12.60 11.01
C SER A 482 -24.22 13.40 11.13
N SER A 483 -24.20 14.67 10.68
CA SER A 483 -25.35 15.59 10.66
C SER A 483 -26.43 15.18 9.65
N VAL A 484 -26.05 14.39 8.63
CA VAL A 484 -26.96 13.95 7.58
C VAL A 484 -28.06 13.06 8.19
N PRO A 485 -29.35 13.28 7.87
CA PRO A 485 -30.47 12.53 8.45
C PRO A 485 -30.28 11.01 8.32
N GLN A 486 -30.70 10.25 9.34
CA GLN A 486 -30.43 8.80 9.42
C GLN A 486 -31.02 8.02 8.24
N GLU A 487 -32.09 8.53 7.64
CA GLU A 487 -32.77 7.95 6.47
C GLU A 487 -31.91 8.05 5.20
N VAL A 488 -30.99 9.01 5.15
CA VAL A 488 -30.04 9.16 4.05
C VAL A 488 -28.86 8.22 4.32
N VAL A 489 -28.82 7.14 3.54
CA VAL A 489 -27.80 6.07 3.65
C VAL A 489 -26.72 6.15 2.58
N GLU A 490 -26.95 6.92 1.52
CA GLU A 490 -26.03 7.09 0.39
C GLU A 490 -26.01 8.57 -0.06
N GLY A 491 -24.93 8.96 -0.71
CA GLY A 491 -24.75 10.32 -1.21
C GLY A 491 -23.67 10.41 -2.27
N GLU A 492 -23.67 11.48 -3.04
CA GLU A 492 -22.71 11.70 -4.11
C GLU A 492 -22.21 13.15 -4.08
N ALA A 493 -20.96 13.34 -4.46
CA ALA A 493 -20.38 14.66 -4.69
C ALA A 493 -19.37 14.63 -5.85
N VAL A 494 -19.29 15.72 -6.60
CA VAL A 494 -18.23 15.97 -7.57
C VAL A 494 -17.45 17.19 -7.10
N VAL A 495 -16.17 17.01 -6.85
CA VAL A 495 -15.25 18.08 -6.45
C VAL A 495 -14.27 18.33 -7.57
N GLU A 496 -14.13 19.58 -7.98
CA GLU A 496 -13.11 19.97 -8.93
C GLU A 496 -11.88 20.50 -8.18
N VAL A 497 -10.70 20.03 -8.58
CA VAL A 497 -9.43 20.33 -7.92
C VAL A 497 -8.41 20.83 -8.93
N LEU A 498 -7.61 21.82 -8.52
CA LEU A 498 -6.40 22.20 -9.24
C LEU A 498 -5.25 21.39 -8.64
N ILE A 499 -4.57 20.60 -9.46
CA ILE A 499 -3.36 19.87 -9.07
C ILE A 499 -2.16 20.67 -9.59
N ASP A 500 -1.27 21.11 -8.71
CA ASP A 500 -0.11 21.88 -9.12
C ASP A 500 0.99 21.02 -9.76
N HIS A 501 2.06 21.66 -10.25
CA HIS A 501 3.20 21.00 -10.88
C HIS A 501 3.97 20.02 -9.97
N LYS A 502 3.64 19.94 -8.67
CA LYS A 502 4.20 18.98 -7.70
C LYS A 502 3.19 17.91 -7.30
N GLY A 503 2.02 17.83 -7.94
CA GLY A 503 1.00 16.85 -7.61
C GLY A 503 0.18 17.18 -6.36
N ARG A 504 0.22 18.44 -5.88
CA ARG A 504 -0.54 18.86 -4.69
C ARG A 504 -1.93 19.36 -5.09
N VAL A 505 -2.94 18.94 -4.33
CA VAL A 505 -4.29 19.47 -4.45
C VAL A 505 -4.34 20.88 -3.87
N CYS A 506 -4.78 21.83 -4.70
CA CYS A 506 -5.00 23.22 -4.35
C CYS A 506 -6.46 23.59 -4.62
N VAL A 507 -6.98 24.51 -3.80
CA VAL A 507 -8.26 25.21 -4.04
C VAL A 507 -9.45 24.32 -4.49
N PRO A 508 -9.71 23.19 -3.80
CA PRO A 508 -10.83 22.30 -4.14
C PRO A 508 -12.18 23.02 -4.05
N ARG A 509 -13.08 22.76 -5.01
CA ARG A 509 -14.43 23.32 -5.03
C ARG A 509 -15.50 22.29 -5.34
N VAL A 510 -16.62 22.37 -4.64
CA VAL A 510 -17.80 21.55 -4.92
C VAL A 510 -18.41 22.00 -6.26
N VAL A 511 -18.57 21.06 -7.19
CA VAL A 511 -19.28 21.28 -8.46
C VAL A 511 -20.75 20.88 -8.30
N SER A 512 -20.97 19.70 -7.71
CA SER A 512 -22.29 19.19 -7.38
C SER A 512 -22.20 18.29 -6.16
N ALA A 513 -23.28 18.21 -5.40
CA ALA A 513 -23.45 17.22 -4.35
C ALA A 513 -24.94 16.96 -4.12
N SER A 514 -25.29 15.74 -3.72
CA SER A 514 -26.66 15.40 -3.34
C SER A 514 -27.11 16.15 -2.08
N LEU A 515 -26.16 16.45 -1.19
CA LEU A 515 -26.31 17.36 -0.05
C LEU A 515 -25.01 18.17 0.14
N PRO A 516 -25.06 19.44 0.60
CA PRO A 516 -23.87 20.26 0.83
C PRO A 516 -22.80 19.59 1.70
N GLU A 517 -23.22 18.85 2.73
CA GLU A 517 -22.37 18.13 3.68
C GLU A 517 -21.48 17.10 2.97
N PHE A 518 -22.01 16.37 1.98
CA PHE A 518 -21.22 15.46 1.16
C PHE A 518 -20.20 16.19 0.30
N GLY A 519 -20.56 17.37 -0.23
CA GLY A 519 -19.64 18.23 -0.97
C GLY A 519 -18.45 18.65 -0.14
N TYR A 520 -18.68 19.16 1.07
CA TYR A 520 -17.61 19.63 1.95
C TYR A 520 -16.80 18.48 2.59
N ALA A 521 -17.43 17.33 2.87
CA ALA A 521 -16.71 16.12 3.27
C ALA A 521 -15.76 15.63 2.16
N ALA A 522 -16.19 15.67 0.90
CA ALA A 522 -15.36 15.35 -0.25
C ALA A 522 -14.21 16.36 -0.43
N VAL A 523 -14.49 17.67 -0.28
CA VAL A 523 -13.47 18.73 -0.29
C VAL A 523 -12.41 18.50 0.79
N GLN A 524 -12.84 18.19 2.02
CA GLN A 524 -11.93 17.94 3.14
C GLN A 524 -11.03 16.72 2.87
N ALA A 525 -11.60 15.65 2.30
CA ALA A 525 -10.88 14.43 1.98
C ALA A 525 -9.86 14.62 0.84
N VAL A 526 -10.31 15.18 -0.29
CA VAL A 526 -9.47 15.32 -1.49
C VAL A 526 -8.30 16.27 -1.24
N ALA A 527 -8.44 17.24 -0.34
CA ALA A 527 -7.37 18.15 0.02
C ALA A 527 -6.16 17.47 0.70
N GLU A 528 -6.33 16.25 1.23
CA GLU A 528 -5.24 15.44 1.77
C GLU A 528 -4.59 14.53 0.71
N TRP A 529 -5.17 14.41 -0.50
CA TRP A 529 -4.65 13.51 -1.53
C TRP A 529 -3.33 14.03 -2.13
N ARG A 530 -2.56 13.10 -2.70
CA ARG A 530 -1.36 13.38 -3.50
C ARG A 530 -1.49 12.67 -4.83
N PHE A 531 -0.99 13.32 -5.87
CA PHE A 531 -0.99 12.83 -7.23
C PHE A 531 0.43 12.83 -7.77
N ASP A 532 0.68 12.00 -8.78
CA ASP A 532 1.87 12.17 -9.61
C ASP A 532 1.88 13.59 -10.22
N PRO A 533 3.05 14.25 -10.32
CA PRO A 533 3.17 15.54 -10.98
C PRO A 533 2.55 15.50 -12.39
N PRO A 534 1.60 16.38 -12.73
CA PRO A 534 0.99 16.38 -14.05
C PRO A 534 2.03 16.84 -15.08
N THR A 535 2.23 16.08 -16.15
CA THR A 535 3.14 16.46 -17.24
C THR A 535 2.42 16.59 -18.57
N SER A 536 2.86 17.53 -19.40
CA SER A 536 2.46 17.68 -20.80
C SER A 536 3.70 17.98 -21.65
N GLY A 537 3.96 17.15 -22.66
CA GLY A 537 5.19 17.22 -23.44
C GLY A 537 6.45 17.04 -22.57
N GLY A 538 6.35 16.22 -21.51
CA GLY A 538 7.44 15.97 -20.55
C GLY A 538 7.73 17.12 -19.58
N LYS A 539 6.93 18.20 -19.58
CA LYS A 539 7.09 19.33 -18.67
C LYS A 539 6.01 19.32 -17.58
N PRO A 540 6.38 19.48 -16.29
CA PRO A 540 5.40 19.61 -15.21
C PRO A 540 4.52 20.86 -15.39
N GLY A 541 3.22 20.72 -15.13
CA GLY A 541 2.24 21.80 -15.23
C GLY A 541 1.11 21.64 -14.22
N ALA A 542 0.30 22.68 -14.07
CA ALA A 542 -0.93 22.59 -13.27
C ALA A 542 -2.07 22.03 -14.12
N VAL A 543 -2.95 21.22 -13.55
CA VAL A 543 -4.11 20.64 -14.25
C VAL A 543 -5.38 20.79 -13.43
N ARG A 544 -6.51 21.03 -14.11
CA ARG A 544 -7.86 20.97 -13.50
C ARG A 544 -8.50 19.62 -13.78
N VAL A 545 -8.99 18.96 -12.72
CA VAL A 545 -9.72 17.69 -12.85
C VAL A 545 -10.92 17.63 -11.91
N SER A 546 -11.94 16.87 -12.30
CA SER A 546 -13.11 16.57 -11.47
C SER A 546 -12.98 15.18 -10.85
N VAL A 547 -13.24 15.09 -9.56
CA VAL A 547 -13.14 13.87 -8.76
C VAL A 547 -14.54 13.52 -8.23
N PRO A 548 -15.14 12.40 -8.66
CA PRO A 548 -16.40 11.93 -8.11
C PRO A 548 -16.17 11.19 -6.78
N PHE A 549 -17.09 11.40 -5.84
CA PHE A 549 -17.15 10.74 -4.56
C PHE A 549 -18.53 10.11 -4.37
N ALA A 550 -18.53 8.85 -3.93
CA ALA A 550 -19.71 8.15 -3.46
C ALA A 550 -19.59 7.93 -1.96
N PHE A 551 -20.69 8.16 -1.25
CA PHE A 551 -20.81 8.01 0.19
C PHE A 551 -21.76 6.87 0.49
N LYS A 552 -21.38 6.06 1.47
CA LYS A 552 -22.24 5.04 2.04
C LYS A 552 -22.17 5.12 3.56
N ARG A 553 -23.33 5.19 4.21
CA ARG A 553 -23.41 5.24 5.66
C ARG A 553 -22.81 3.96 6.23
N PRO A 554 -21.83 4.05 7.14
CA PRO A 554 -21.31 2.87 7.81
C PRO A 554 -22.41 2.22 8.66
N PRO A 555 -22.42 0.89 8.80
CA PRO A 555 -23.36 0.22 9.69
C PRO A 555 -23.20 0.76 11.12
N LEU A 556 -24.32 0.93 11.85
CA LEU A 556 -24.26 1.33 13.25
C LEU A 556 -23.36 0.34 14.00
N ALA A 557 -22.32 0.85 14.67
CA ALA A 557 -21.53 0.04 15.57
C ALA A 557 -22.46 -0.50 16.67
N ALA A 558 -22.41 -1.81 16.92
CA ALA A 558 -23.14 -2.40 18.04
C ALA A 558 -22.72 -1.70 19.33
N PRO A 559 -23.66 -1.37 20.25
CA PRO A 559 -23.29 -0.80 21.53
C PRO A 559 -22.28 -1.73 22.21
N ALA A 560 -21.16 -1.16 22.66
CA ALA A 560 -20.17 -1.90 23.43
C ALA A 560 -20.90 -2.61 24.59
N SER A 561 -20.74 -3.92 24.68
CA SER A 561 -21.31 -4.69 25.79
C SER A 561 -20.88 -4.04 27.10
N PRO A 562 -21.81 -3.80 28.05
CA PRO A 562 -21.42 -3.29 29.35
C PRO A 562 -20.38 -4.24 29.97
N PRO A 563 -19.38 -3.72 30.70
CA PRO A 563 -18.40 -4.56 31.35
C PRO A 563 -19.14 -5.57 32.24
N SER A 564 -18.75 -6.84 32.14
CA SER A 564 -19.22 -7.90 33.02
C SER A 564 -19.03 -7.43 34.47
N SER A 565 -20.12 -7.49 35.24
CA SER A 565 -20.20 -7.08 36.64
C SER A 565 -19.24 -7.84 37.54
#